data_AF-A0A7M7QSC4-F1
#
_entry.id   AF-A0A7M7QSC4-F1
#
_cell.length_a   1.000
_cell.length_b   1.000
_cell.length_c   1.000
_cell.angle_alpha   90.00
_cell.angle_beta   90.00
_cell.angle_gamma   90.00
#
_symmetry.space_group_name_H-M   'P 1'
#
loop_
_entity.id
_entity.type
_entity.pdbx_description
1 polymer ?
#
loop_
_entity_poly.entity_id
_entity_poly.type
_entity_poly.pdbx_seq_one_letter_code
_entity_poly.pdbx_strand_id
1 'polypeptide(L)'
;MGMTLLFMLLSEKPEYSDKINVAVHIAPVVFVTPPFRPFIKSYLALAPVAEKLSAAMQIYQVLPLSKVNQIVGKDICTTELGKTLCGTFLSPLGNIKNLNFTALPEILAYVPAGASINTLVHYHQIIKNGRFAKLYFGTSANPSKYGSSRPSLYNLSKVTSRQAIFYSEIDVFVNVTDKLKLKTN
;
A
#
# COMPACT_ATOMS: atom_id res chain seq x y z
N MET A 1 -1.99 -0.84 -3.46
CA MET A 1 -0.79 -1.63 -3.84
C MET A 1 -0.77 -2.03 -5.31
N GLY A 2 -1.84 -2.61 -5.87
CA GLY A 2 -1.84 -3.06 -7.28
C GLY A 2 -1.54 -1.94 -8.30
N MET A 3 -2.14 -0.77 -8.11
CA MET A 3 -1.96 0.39 -8.97
C MET A 3 -0.51 0.90 -8.95
N THR A 4 0.11 0.91 -7.77
CA THR A 4 1.52 1.22 -7.57
C THR A 4 2.43 0.27 -8.36
N LEU A 5 2.14 -1.03 -8.32
CA LEU A 5 2.90 -2.04 -9.08
C LEU A 5 2.80 -1.81 -10.59
N LEU A 6 1.65 -1.37 -11.09
CA LEU A 6 1.51 -1.05 -12.51
C LEU A 6 2.41 0.11 -12.92
N PHE A 7 2.47 1.18 -12.13
CA PHE A 7 3.41 2.29 -12.39
C PHE A 7 4.87 1.83 -12.34
N MET A 8 5.24 0.96 -11.39
CA MET A 8 6.58 0.38 -11.34
C MET A 8 6.89 -0.44 -12.61
N LEU A 9 5.95 -1.30 -13.03
CA LEU A 9 6.10 -2.13 -14.22
C LEU A 9 6.31 -1.26 -15.47
N LEU A 10 5.44 -0.28 -15.71
CA LEU A 10 5.49 0.53 -16.91
C LEU A 10 6.68 1.51 -16.94
N SER A 11 7.19 1.89 -15.76
CA SER A 11 8.45 2.63 -15.65
C SER A 11 9.67 1.76 -16.02
N GLU A 12 9.70 0.51 -15.56
CA GLU A 12 10.87 -0.38 -15.76
C GLU A 12 10.82 -1.11 -17.11
N LYS A 13 9.62 -1.38 -17.62
CA LYS A 13 9.34 -2.11 -18.85
C LYS A 13 8.33 -1.34 -19.72
N PRO A 14 8.73 -0.20 -20.31
CA PRO A 14 7.84 0.67 -21.06
C PRO A 14 7.15 -0.01 -22.25
N GLU A 15 7.71 -1.09 -22.79
CA GLU A 15 7.11 -1.90 -23.88
C GLU A 15 5.78 -2.54 -23.49
N TYR A 16 5.45 -2.60 -22.19
CA TYR A 16 4.12 -3.04 -21.73
C TYR A 16 3.06 -1.94 -21.84
N SER A 17 3.45 -0.67 -22.00
CA SER A 17 2.48 0.42 -22.21
C SER A 17 1.68 0.21 -23.50
N ASP A 18 2.30 -0.33 -24.55
CA ASP A 18 1.65 -0.60 -25.83
C ASP A 18 0.61 -1.74 -25.75
N LYS A 19 0.69 -2.56 -24.70
CA LYS A 19 -0.25 -3.66 -24.43
C LYS A 19 -1.46 -3.22 -23.60
N ILE A 20 -1.48 -1.96 -23.14
CA ILE A 20 -2.51 -1.43 -22.26
C ILE A 20 -3.25 -0.31 -22.97
N ASN A 21 -4.51 -0.58 -23.34
CA ASN A 21 -5.36 0.42 -23.98
C ASN A 21 -5.67 1.60 -23.04
N VAL A 22 -6.12 1.29 -21.81
CA VAL A 22 -6.37 2.24 -20.72
C VAL A 22 -6.09 1.54 -19.38
N ALA A 23 -5.29 2.16 -18.52
CA ALA A 23 -5.09 1.75 -17.14
C ALA A 23 -6.02 2.54 -16.22
N VAL A 24 -6.93 1.85 -15.53
CA VAL A 24 -7.87 2.45 -14.57
C VAL A 24 -7.35 2.25 -13.15
N HIS A 25 -7.02 3.35 -12.48
CA HIS A 25 -6.49 3.36 -11.13
C HIS A 25 -7.54 3.85 -10.15
N ILE A 26 -7.75 3.08 -9.09
CA ILE A 26 -8.57 3.46 -7.93
C ILE A 26 -7.62 3.60 -6.75
N ALA A 27 -7.46 4.82 -6.24
CA ALA A 27 -6.53 5.18 -5.16
C ALA A 27 -5.06 4.73 -5.41
N PRO A 28 -4.40 5.22 -6.48
CA PRO A 28 -3.00 4.87 -6.75
C PRO A 28 -2.04 5.52 -5.75
N VAL A 29 -1.40 4.69 -4.90
CA VAL A 29 -0.39 5.13 -3.94
C VAL A 29 1.00 5.18 -4.60
N VAL A 30 1.31 6.27 -5.29
CA VAL A 30 2.63 6.52 -5.91
C VAL A 30 3.45 7.51 -5.08
N PHE A 31 2.79 8.60 -4.69
CA PHE A 31 3.30 9.56 -3.73
C PHE A 31 2.30 9.65 -2.58
N VAL A 32 2.81 9.94 -1.38
CA VAL A 32 2.02 10.29 -0.21
C VAL A 32 2.67 11.51 0.40
N THR A 33 2.00 12.65 0.31
CA THR A 33 2.53 13.97 0.69
C THR A 33 1.90 14.48 1.97
N PRO A 34 2.65 15.23 2.80
CA PRO A 34 2.10 15.86 3.99
C PRO A 34 1.05 16.93 3.63
N PRO A 35 0.09 17.25 4.52
CA PRO A 35 0.00 16.75 5.90
C PRO A 35 -0.54 15.31 5.99
N PHE A 36 0.14 14.47 6.76
CA PHE A 36 -0.25 13.08 6.94
C PHE A 36 -1.44 12.92 7.89
N ARG A 37 -2.40 12.07 7.52
CA ARG A 37 -3.51 11.64 8.38
C ARG A 37 -2.98 10.79 9.57
N PRO A 38 -3.73 10.67 10.68
CA PRO A 38 -3.27 9.94 11.87
C PRO A 38 -2.77 8.52 11.60
N PHE A 39 -3.45 7.76 10.74
CA PHE A 39 -3.04 6.41 10.37
C PHE A 39 -1.63 6.37 9.75
N ILE A 40 -1.34 7.25 8.79
CA ILE A 40 -0.02 7.34 8.13
C ILE A 40 1.05 7.77 9.13
N LYS A 41 0.75 8.70 10.06
CA LYS A 41 1.67 9.10 11.13
C LYS A 41 2.04 7.91 12.02
N SER A 42 1.06 7.15 12.48
CA SER A 42 1.28 5.95 13.29
C SER A 42 2.10 4.91 12.53
N TYR A 43 1.78 4.67 11.27
CA TYR A 43 2.53 3.76 10.41
C TYR A 43 4.00 4.18 10.23
N LEU A 44 4.26 5.47 9.98
CA LEU A 44 5.62 5.99 9.86
C LEU A 44 6.46 5.82 11.13
N ALA A 45 5.82 5.91 12.31
CA ALA A 45 6.47 5.71 13.60
C ALA A 45 6.72 4.22 13.92
N LEU A 46 5.76 3.35 13.60
CA LEU A 46 5.79 1.94 14.02
C LEU A 46 6.54 1.02 13.05
N ALA A 47 6.52 1.30 11.74
CA ALA A 47 7.11 0.39 10.75
C ALA A 47 8.60 0.09 10.97
N PRO A 48 9.48 1.03 11.39
CA PRO A 48 10.89 0.72 11.67
C PRO A 48 11.08 -0.23 12.86
N VAL A 49 10.21 -0.14 13.87
CA VAL A 49 10.23 -1.05 15.02
C VAL A 49 9.76 -2.44 14.58
N ALA A 50 8.68 -2.50 13.81
CA ALA A 50 8.16 -3.75 13.26
C ALA A 50 9.19 -4.43 12.33
N GLU A 51 9.92 -3.69 11.50
CA GLU A 51 11.00 -4.21 10.65
C GLU A 51 12.09 -4.89 11.48
N LYS A 52 12.62 -4.19 12.50
CA LYS A 52 13.67 -4.73 13.38
C LYS A 52 13.22 -5.97 14.13
N LEU A 53 12.02 -5.90 14.72
CA LEU A 53 11.45 -7.02 15.47
C LEU A 53 11.21 -8.22 14.56
N SER A 54 10.69 -7.99 13.35
CA SER A 54 10.46 -9.05 12.37
C SER A 54 11.77 -9.69 11.92
N ALA A 55 12.83 -8.91 11.72
CA ALA A 55 14.15 -9.44 11.41
C ALA A 55 14.71 -10.31 12.56
N ALA A 56 14.58 -9.85 13.82
CA ALA A 56 15.04 -10.59 15.00
C ALA A 56 14.30 -11.92 15.20
N MET A 57 12.99 -11.94 14.93
CA MET A 57 12.15 -13.14 15.05
C MET A 57 12.08 -13.98 13.77
N GLN A 58 12.84 -13.61 12.72
CA GLN A 58 12.81 -14.25 11.40
C GLN A 58 11.39 -14.33 10.79
N ILE A 59 10.60 -13.29 10.99
CA ILE A 59 9.27 -13.14 10.38
C ILE A 59 9.42 -12.45 9.03
N TYR A 60 9.00 -13.13 7.97
CA TYR A 60 9.10 -12.60 6.60
C TYR A 60 7.74 -12.21 6.01
N GLN A 61 6.65 -12.69 6.60
CA GLN A 61 5.28 -12.46 6.14
C GLN A 61 4.45 -11.78 7.24
N VAL A 62 3.64 -10.80 6.84
CA VAL A 62 2.68 -10.11 7.70
C VAL A 62 1.27 -10.48 7.33
N LEU A 63 0.42 -10.58 8.35
CA LEU A 63 -1.02 -10.81 8.22
C LEU A 63 -1.39 -11.94 7.22
N PRO A 64 -0.77 -13.13 7.33
CA PRO A 64 -1.01 -14.23 6.40
C PRO A 64 -2.47 -14.70 6.44
N LEU A 65 -2.99 -15.12 5.29
CA LEU A 65 -4.26 -15.83 5.27
C LEU A 65 -4.08 -17.22 5.88
N SER A 66 -4.89 -17.55 6.89
CA SER A 66 -4.92 -18.86 7.53
C SER A 66 -6.38 -19.29 7.75
N LYS A 67 -6.63 -20.59 7.97
CA LYS A 67 -7.97 -21.07 8.31
C LYS A 67 -8.52 -20.41 9.57
N VAL A 68 -7.65 -20.16 10.55
CA VAL A 68 -8.02 -19.46 11.80
C VAL A 68 -8.43 -18.03 11.48
N ASN A 69 -7.65 -17.29 10.69
CA ASN A 69 -7.97 -15.91 10.32
C ASN A 69 -9.24 -15.81 9.47
N GLN A 70 -9.51 -16.80 8.61
CA GLN A 70 -10.76 -16.88 7.84
C GLN A 70 -11.98 -17.04 8.76
N ILE A 71 -11.92 -17.96 9.73
CA ILE A 71 -13.01 -18.19 10.68
C ILE A 71 -13.21 -16.94 11.55
N VAL A 72 -12.13 -16.42 12.14
CA VAL A 72 -12.20 -15.21 12.97
C VAL A 72 -12.77 -14.03 12.16
N GLY A 73 -12.27 -13.79 10.95
CA GLY A 73 -12.74 -12.71 10.08
C GLY A 73 -14.22 -12.85 9.70
N LYS A 74 -14.67 -14.09 9.46
CA LYS A 74 -16.08 -14.40 9.17
C LYS A 74 -16.99 -14.16 10.37
N ASP A 75 -16.55 -14.49 11.57
CA ASP A 75 -17.45 -14.49 12.73
C ASP A 75 -17.43 -13.14 13.49
N ILE A 76 -16.30 -12.43 13.50
CA ILE A 76 -16.06 -11.27 14.38
C ILE A 76 -17.00 -10.08 14.14
N CYS A 77 -17.56 -9.94 12.94
CA CYS A 77 -18.45 -8.82 12.58
C CYS A 77 -19.93 -9.20 12.42
N THR A 78 -20.34 -10.40 12.83
CA THR A 78 -21.73 -10.89 12.60
C THR A 78 -22.73 -10.36 13.62
N THR A 79 -22.31 -10.17 14.87
CA THR A 79 -23.14 -9.64 15.96
C THR A 79 -23.17 -8.11 15.95
N GLU A 80 -24.15 -7.49 16.60
CA GLU A 80 -24.22 -6.00 16.68
C GLU A 80 -23.00 -5.39 17.38
N LEU A 81 -22.51 -6.04 18.45
CA LEU A 81 -21.25 -5.65 19.09
C LEU A 81 -20.06 -5.85 18.13
N GLY A 82 -20.03 -6.97 17.40
CA GLY A 82 -19.02 -7.27 16.40
C GLY A 82 -18.96 -6.22 15.28
N LYS A 83 -20.11 -5.85 14.70
CA LYS A 83 -20.21 -4.77 13.70
C LYS A 83 -19.66 -3.45 14.24
N THR A 84 -19.97 -3.12 15.49
CA THR A 84 -19.47 -1.90 16.14
C THR A 84 -17.94 -1.93 16.31
N LEU A 85 -17.39 -3.06 16.75
CA LEU A 85 -15.94 -3.27 16.89
C LEU A 85 -15.23 -3.20 15.53
N CYS A 86 -15.76 -3.88 14.52
CA CYS A 86 -15.21 -3.88 13.17
C CYS A 86 -15.28 -2.49 12.54
N GLY A 87 -16.39 -1.78 12.70
CA GLY A 87 -16.51 -0.38 12.28
C GLY A 87 -15.46 0.51 12.94
N THR A 88 -15.29 0.38 14.26
CA THR A 88 -14.27 1.14 15.01
C THR A 88 -12.86 0.84 14.50
N PHE A 89 -12.53 -0.44 14.30
CA PHE A 89 -11.22 -0.87 13.80
C PHE A 89 -10.94 -0.40 12.37
N LEU A 90 -11.96 -0.36 11.51
CA LEU A 90 -11.83 0.06 10.10
C LEU A 90 -11.95 1.58 9.91
N SER A 91 -12.49 2.31 10.89
CA SER A 91 -12.67 3.76 10.83
C SER A 91 -11.39 4.56 10.52
N PRO A 92 -10.16 4.16 10.93
CA PRO A 92 -8.95 4.87 10.56
C PRO A 92 -8.59 4.74 9.07
N LEU A 93 -9.21 3.80 8.35
CA LEU A 93 -8.94 3.51 6.93
C LEU A 93 -9.97 4.16 5.99
N GLY A 94 -11.10 4.64 6.51
CA GLY A 94 -12.14 5.26 5.68
C GLY A 94 -13.46 5.46 6.41
N ASN A 95 -14.48 5.90 5.65
CA ASN A 95 -15.79 6.20 6.20
C ASN A 95 -16.64 4.93 6.39
N ILE A 96 -16.88 4.57 7.65
CA ILE A 96 -17.66 3.39 8.05
C ILE A 96 -19.11 3.43 7.54
N LYS A 97 -19.69 4.61 7.28
CA LYS A 97 -21.06 4.75 6.77
C LYS A 97 -21.23 4.18 5.37
N ASN A 98 -20.14 4.06 4.62
CA ASN A 98 -20.15 3.51 3.26
C ASN A 98 -19.91 1.99 3.24
N LEU A 99 -19.74 1.35 4.41
CA LEU A 99 -19.50 -0.09 4.50
C LEU A 99 -20.82 -0.86 4.52
N ASN A 100 -20.90 -1.90 3.70
CA ASN A 100 -21.95 -2.89 3.80
C ASN A 100 -21.60 -3.90 4.90
N PHE A 101 -22.12 -3.70 6.11
CA PHE A 101 -21.87 -4.58 7.25
C PHE A 101 -22.42 -6.00 7.06
N THR A 102 -23.35 -6.22 6.13
CA THR A 102 -23.82 -7.57 5.79
C THR A 102 -22.79 -8.34 4.95
N ALA A 103 -22.05 -7.65 4.08
CA ALA A 103 -21.00 -8.25 3.25
C ALA A 103 -19.64 -8.33 3.96
N LEU A 104 -19.44 -7.50 5.00
CA LEU A 104 -18.15 -7.36 5.69
C LEU A 104 -17.59 -8.69 6.26
N PRO A 105 -18.39 -9.57 6.89
CA PRO A 105 -17.93 -10.91 7.31
C PRO A 105 -17.24 -11.71 6.20
N GLU A 106 -17.86 -11.76 5.02
CA GLU A 106 -17.32 -12.52 3.88
C GLU A 106 -16.03 -11.87 3.36
N ILE A 107 -15.97 -10.54 3.34
CA ILE A 107 -14.76 -9.81 2.92
C ILE A 107 -13.60 -10.09 3.89
N LEU A 108 -13.84 -10.00 5.20
CA LEU A 108 -12.80 -10.17 6.22
C LEU A 108 -12.33 -11.62 6.38
N ALA A 109 -13.11 -12.59 5.90
CA ALA A 109 -12.62 -13.95 5.77
C ALA A 109 -11.39 -14.01 4.85
N TYR A 110 -11.33 -13.18 3.80
CA TYR A 110 -10.25 -13.23 2.80
C TYR A 110 -9.26 -12.06 2.88
N VAL A 111 -9.58 -11.02 3.66
CA VAL A 111 -8.76 -9.81 3.78
C VAL A 111 -8.35 -9.60 5.24
N PRO A 112 -7.05 -9.45 5.52
CA PRO A 112 -5.91 -9.43 4.59
C PRO A 112 -5.48 -10.84 4.14
N ALA A 113 -4.94 -10.93 2.91
CA ALA A 113 -4.37 -12.17 2.37
C ALA A 113 -2.85 -12.32 2.64
N GLY A 114 -2.26 -11.32 3.28
CA GLY A 114 -0.85 -11.26 3.64
C GLY A 114 0.04 -10.52 2.64
N ALA A 115 1.21 -10.11 3.12
CA ALA A 115 2.26 -9.45 2.34
C ALA A 115 3.64 -9.77 2.93
N SER A 116 4.71 -9.44 2.23
CA SER A 116 6.06 -9.53 2.79
C SER A 116 6.38 -8.34 3.69
N ILE A 117 7.25 -8.53 4.68
CA ILE A 117 7.80 -7.41 5.48
C ILE A 117 8.46 -6.36 4.57
N ASN A 118 9.17 -6.80 3.54
CA ASN A 118 9.77 -5.91 2.54
C ASN A 118 8.75 -5.01 1.85
N THR A 119 7.51 -5.45 1.66
CA THR A 119 6.45 -4.61 1.09
C THR A 119 6.11 -3.47 2.05
N LEU A 120 5.95 -3.76 3.34
CA LEU A 120 5.73 -2.72 4.34
C LEU A 120 6.92 -1.78 4.47
N VAL A 121 8.16 -2.29 4.48
CA VAL A 121 9.35 -1.44 4.53
C VAL A 121 9.44 -0.55 3.29
N HIS A 122 9.09 -1.06 2.11
CA HIS A 122 9.13 -0.30 0.88
C HIS A 122 8.15 0.87 0.88
N TYR A 123 6.89 0.65 1.26
CA TYR A 123 5.93 1.75 1.40
C TYR A 123 6.37 2.75 2.46
N HIS A 124 6.91 2.31 3.60
CA HIS A 124 7.46 3.20 4.61
C HIS A 124 8.54 4.12 4.02
N GLN A 125 9.48 3.56 3.27
CA GLN A 125 10.55 4.33 2.62
C GLN A 125 10.01 5.30 1.57
N ILE A 126 9.02 4.90 0.77
CA ILE A 126 8.38 5.77 -0.23
C ILE A 126 7.74 6.98 0.45
N ILE A 127 6.95 6.74 1.50
CA ILE A 127 6.23 7.80 2.23
C ILE A 127 7.23 8.69 2.98
N LYS A 128 8.14 8.10 3.74
CA LYS A 128 9.12 8.83 4.57
C LYS A 128 10.03 9.72 3.73
N ASN A 129 10.49 9.22 2.58
CA ASN A 129 11.42 9.96 1.73
C ASN A 129 10.70 10.84 0.69
N GLY A 130 9.38 10.67 0.51
CA GLY A 130 8.60 11.36 -0.53
C GLY A 130 9.03 11.02 -1.96
N ARG A 131 9.67 9.85 -2.16
CA ARG A 131 10.31 9.44 -3.41
C ARG A 131 9.79 8.08 -3.85
N PHE A 132 9.34 8.01 -5.10
CA PHE A 132 8.94 6.76 -5.72
C PHE A 132 10.17 6.02 -6.29
N ALA A 133 10.78 5.19 -5.44
CA ALA A 133 12.07 4.54 -5.72
C ALA A 133 12.02 3.03 -5.44
N LYS A 134 12.99 2.27 -5.94
CA LYS A 134 13.16 0.86 -5.59
C LYS A 134 13.46 0.71 -4.08
N LEU A 135 13.11 -0.45 -3.50
CA LEU A 135 13.36 -0.75 -2.09
C LEU A 135 14.85 -0.62 -1.75
N TYR A 136 15.17 0.15 -0.71
CA TYR A 136 16.52 0.28 -0.16
C TYR A 136 16.77 -0.85 0.86
N PHE A 137 17.72 -1.74 0.55
CA PHE A 137 18.11 -2.85 1.42
C PHE A 137 19.27 -2.53 2.37
N GLY A 138 19.79 -1.30 2.37
CA GLY A 138 21.00 -0.92 3.10
C GLY A 138 22.20 -0.68 2.18
N THR A 139 23.21 0.01 2.70
CA THR A 139 24.44 0.35 1.96
C THR A 139 25.26 -0.87 1.58
N SER A 140 25.21 -1.93 2.38
CA SER A 140 25.94 -3.18 2.13
C SER A 140 25.24 -4.09 1.11
N ALA A 141 23.91 -4.16 1.13
CA ALA A 141 23.14 -5.08 0.28
C ALA A 141 22.72 -4.48 -1.08
N ASN A 142 22.64 -3.16 -1.21
CA ASN A 142 22.22 -2.53 -2.46
C ASN A 142 23.23 -2.69 -3.62
N PRO A 143 24.56 -2.56 -3.42
CA PRO A 143 25.51 -2.72 -4.51
C PRO A 143 25.41 -4.07 -5.21
N SER A 144 25.21 -5.16 -4.47
CA SER A 144 25.01 -6.49 -5.06
C SER A 144 23.67 -6.65 -5.76
N LYS A 145 22.61 -5.96 -5.31
CA LYS A 145 21.27 -6.02 -5.93
C LYS A 145 21.09 -5.09 -7.12
N TYR A 146 21.73 -3.92 -7.12
CA TYR A 146 21.45 -2.83 -8.05
C TYR A 146 22.69 -2.23 -8.72
N GLY A 147 23.90 -2.66 -8.35
CA GLY A 147 25.15 -2.05 -8.82
C GLY A 147 25.42 -0.65 -8.25
N SER A 148 24.62 -0.18 -7.28
CA SER A 148 24.72 1.13 -6.66
C SER A 148 24.32 1.06 -5.19
N SER A 149 24.88 1.94 -4.35
CA SER A 149 24.51 2.04 -2.93
C SER A 149 23.12 2.66 -2.72
N ARG A 150 22.60 3.42 -3.70
CA ARG A 150 21.27 4.06 -3.66
C ARG A 150 20.36 3.47 -4.74
N PRO A 151 19.11 3.09 -4.42
CA PRO A 151 18.15 2.61 -5.39
C PRO A 151 17.77 3.72 -6.37
N SER A 152 17.55 3.33 -7.63
CA SER A 152 17.04 4.25 -8.65
C SER A 152 15.59 4.64 -8.37
N LEU A 153 15.21 5.81 -8.87
CA LEU A 153 13.80 6.21 -8.96
C LEU A 153 13.10 5.43 -10.07
N TYR A 154 11.80 5.18 -9.91
CA TYR A 154 10.96 4.80 -11.03
C TYR A 154 10.72 6.04 -11.89
N ASN A 155 11.08 5.95 -13.17
CA ASN A 155 10.91 7.04 -14.12
C ASN A 155 9.49 7.00 -14.72
N LEU A 156 8.59 7.81 -14.17
CA LEU A 156 7.19 7.88 -14.59
C LEU A 156 7.02 8.45 -16.00
N SER A 157 8.00 9.19 -16.54
CA SER A 157 7.94 9.70 -17.92
C SER A 157 7.98 8.59 -18.98
N LYS A 158 8.35 7.37 -18.60
CA LYS A 158 8.30 6.18 -19.46
C LYS A 158 6.91 5.53 -19.54
N VAL A 159 5.98 5.95 -18.68
CA VAL A 159 4.61 5.42 -18.65
C VAL A 159 3.77 6.14 -19.71
N THR A 160 3.62 5.53 -20.88
CA THR A 160 2.98 6.17 -22.05
C THR A 160 1.54 5.72 -22.29
N SER A 161 1.07 4.65 -21.62
CA SER A 161 -0.32 4.20 -21.74
C SER A 161 -1.31 5.24 -21.18
N ARG A 162 -2.56 5.22 -21.66
CA ARG A 162 -3.60 6.13 -21.18
C ARG A 162 -3.98 5.79 -19.73
N GLN A 163 -3.95 6.77 -18.84
CA GLN A 163 -4.25 6.61 -17.42
C GLN A 163 -5.58 7.27 -17.07
N ALA A 164 -6.48 6.54 -16.39
CA ALA A 164 -7.64 7.08 -15.71
C ALA A 164 -7.44 6.94 -14.20
N ILE A 165 -7.49 8.04 -13.46
CA ILE A 165 -7.17 8.06 -12.02
C ILE A 165 -8.39 8.53 -11.24
N PHE A 166 -8.85 7.67 -10.34
CA PHE A 166 -9.92 7.93 -9.38
C PHE A 166 -9.34 7.96 -7.97
N TYR A 167 -9.71 8.97 -7.19
CA TYR A 167 -9.28 9.16 -5.81
C TYR A 167 -10.42 9.79 -5.01
N SER A 168 -10.26 9.84 -3.68
CA SER A 168 -11.24 10.43 -2.77
C SER A 168 -10.56 11.40 -1.82
N GLU A 169 -11.21 12.52 -1.49
CA GLU A 169 -10.69 13.52 -0.54
C GLU A 169 -10.57 12.99 0.90
N ILE A 170 -11.37 11.96 1.21
CA ILE A 170 -11.36 11.27 2.50
C ILE A 170 -10.43 10.05 2.50
N ASP A 171 -9.70 9.80 1.41
CA ASP A 171 -8.70 8.73 1.35
C ASP A 171 -7.53 9.06 2.30
N VAL A 172 -7.10 8.03 3.03
CA VAL A 172 -6.10 8.15 4.09
C VAL A 172 -4.68 8.08 3.52
N PHE A 173 -4.52 7.50 2.34
CA PHE A 173 -3.26 7.27 1.65
C PHE A 173 -3.00 8.25 0.51
N VAL A 174 -4.03 8.63 -0.26
CA VAL A 174 -3.88 9.46 -1.47
C VAL A 174 -4.68 10.74 -1.35
N ASN A 175 -4.02 11.89 -1.35
CA ASN A 175 -4.68 13.19 -1.32
C ASN A 175 -4.65 13.89 -2.70
N VAL A 176 -5.30 15.07 -2.80
CA VAL A 176 -5.35 15.86 -4.04
C VAL A 176 -3.95 16.27 -4.52
N THR A 177 -3.06 16.63 -3.58
CA THR A 177 -1.67 17.03 -3.87
C THR A 177 -0.88 15.87 -4.48
N ASP A 178 -1.08 14.64 -4.02
CA ASP A 178 -0.46 13.44 -4.56
C ASP A 178 -0.84 13.24 -6.03
N LYS A 179 -2.12 13.41 -6.35
CA LYS A 179 -2.62 13.34 -7.73
C LYS A 179 -2.04 14.44 -8.60
N LEU A 180 -1.94 15.67 -8.09
CA LEU A 180 -1.34 16.76 -8.85
C LEU A 180 0.13 16.46 -9.15
N LYS A 181 0.88 15.99 -8.15
CA LYS A 181 2.28 15.56 -8.32
C LYS A 181 2.42 14.43 -9.33
N LEU A 182 1.50 13.46 -9.34
CA LEU A 182 1.48 12.37 -10.31
C LEU A 182 1.15 12.84 -11.74
N LYS A 183 0.35 13.90 -11.91
CA LYS A 183 0.04 14.47 -13.23
C LYS A 183 1.22 15.25 -13.82
N THR A 184 2.09 15.80 -12.98
CA THR A 184 3.20 16.68 -13.40
C THR A 184 4.53 15.96 -13.58
N ASN A 185 4.63 14.67 -13.23
CA ASN A 185 5.84 13.83 -13.37
C ASN A 185 5.59 12.71 -14.36
#